data_AF-R7UD13-F1
#
_entry.id   AF-R7UD13-F1
#
_cell.length_a   1.000
_cell.length_b   1.000
_cell.length_c   1.000
_cell.angle_alpha   90.00
_cell.angle_beta   90.00
_cell.angle_gamma   90.00
#
_symmetry.space_group_name_H-M   'P 1'
#
loop_
_entity.id
_entity.type
_entity.pdbx_description
1 polymer ?
#
loop_
_entity_poly.entity_id
_entity_poly.type
_entity_poly.pdbx_seq_one_letter_code
_entity_poly.pdbx_strand_id
1 'polypeptide(L)'
;MAESIIGNRTRDFWSEVKRRSGGKTQPPNAIDNAQGDEEICYMFPSKYDELYNSVPYDHREMNDVMQEIDDLIDTKCNRGQCYYDHMVRARDVLKAMRAMKPGKSGVNGVISSDRLIYAPEELAIPDISVQCNDIS
;
A
#
# COMPACT_ATOMS: atom_id res chain seq x y z
N MET A 1 33.40 22.99 2.37
CA MET A 1 32.54 21.82 2.06
C MET A 1 33.21 20.49 2.38
N ALA A 2 34.50 20.29 2.07
CA ALA A 2 35.23 19.06 2.43
C ALA A 2 35.43 18.87 3.95
N GLU A 3 35.59 19.97 4.70
CA GLU A 3 35.86 19.96 6.16
C GLU A 3 34.75 19.31 7.03
N SER A 4 33.48 19.36 6.60
CA SER A 4 32.35 18.85 7.39
C SER A 4 32.16 17.33 7.32
N ILE A 5 32.75 16.68 6.31
CA ILE A 5 32.68 15.22 6.13
C ILE A 5 33.64 14.51 7.10
N ILE A 6 34.76 15.16 7.43
CA ILE A 6 35.81 14.62 8.30
C ILE A 6 35.40 14.68 9.79
N GLY A 7 34.54 15.63 10.17
CA GLY A 7 34.18 15.90 11.57
C GLY A 7 33.00 15.10 12.16
N ASN A 8 32.52 14.03 11.51
CA ASN A 8 31.38 13.22 11.98
C ASN A 8 30.10 14.05 12.28
N ARG A 9 29.86 15.12 11.51
CA ARG A 9 28.66 15.97 11.56
C ARG A 9 27.68 15.67 10.41
N THR A 10 27.54 14.39 10.06
CA THR A 10 26.69 13.93 8.96
C THR A 10 25.21 14.33 9.15
N ARG A 11 24.76 14.44 10.40
CA ARG A 11 23.39 14.89 10.73
C ARG A 11 23.17 16.36 10.32
N ASP A 12 24.15 17.22 10.55
CA ASP A 12 24.08 18.64 10.20
C ASP A 12 24.05 18.83 8.69
N PHE A 13 24.83 18.03 7.96
CA PHE A 13 24.83 17.99 6.50
C PHE A 13 23.44 17.68 5.94
N TRP A 14 22.79 16.60 6.39
CA TRP A 14 21.46 16.24 5.88
C TRP A 14 20.39 17.26 6.25
N SER A 15 20.45 17.87 7.44
CA SER A 15 19.55 18.97 7.80
C SER A 15 19.79 20.22 6.96
N GLU A 16 21.03 20.51 6.59
CA GLU A 16 21.38 21.66 5.77
C GLU A 16 21.05 21.45 4.29
N VAL A 17 21.24 20.23 3.76
CA VAL A 17 20.75 19.79 2.45
C VAL A 17 19.21 19.86 2.40
N LYS A 18 18.53 19.32 3.40
CA LYS A 18 17.06 19.38 3.50
C LYS A 18 16.54 20.82 3.57
N ARG A 19 17.24 21.70 4.31
CA ARG A 19 16.93 23.13 4.40
C ARG A 19 17.12 23.84 3.06
N ARG A 20 18.20 23.55 2.33
CA ARG A 20 18.50 24.17 1.02
C ARG A 20 17.62 23.61 -0.10
N SER A 21 17.14 22.37 0.02
CA SER A 21 16.34 21.70 -1.00
C SER A 21 14.84 22.02 -0.94
N GLY A 22 14.41 22.90 -0.03
CA GLY A 22 13.16 23.67 -0.17
C GLY A 22 11.92 22.88 -0.56
N GLY A 23 11.44 21.99 0.31
CA GLY A 23 10.02 21.61 0.44
C GLY A 23 9.27 20.93 -0.71
N LYS A 24 9.84 20.83 -1.92
CA LYS A 24 9.27 20.09 -3.05
C LYS A 24 10.40 19.49 -3.87
N THR A 25 10.90 18.34 -3.42
CA THR A 25 11.70 17.49 -4.28
C THR A 25 10.77 17.04 -5.40
N GLN A 26 10.95 17.60 -6.60
CA GLN A 26 10.33 17.04 -7.79
C GLN A 26 10.79 15.58 -7.90
N PRO A 27 9.88 14.63 -8.17
CA PRO A 27 10.30 13.27 -8.43
C PRO A 27 11.32 13.28 -9.58
N PRO A 28 12.39 12.48 -9.50
CA PRO A 28 13.37 12.42 -10.56
C PRO A 28 12.68 11.95 -11.85
N ASN A 29 12.89 12.68 -12.94
CA ASN A 29 12.30 12.38 -14.25
C ASN A 29 12.96 11.16 -14.94
N ALA A 30 14.01 10.59 -14.34
CA ALA A 30 14.64 9.38 -14.83
C ALA A 30 15.26 8.57 -13.67
N ILE A 31 15.08 7.26 -13.68
CA ILE A 31 15.65 6.30 -12.73
C ILE A 31 16.02 5.04 -13.51
N ASP A 32 17.24 4.52 -13.36
CA ASP A 32 17.70 3.22 -13.91
C ASP A 32 17.27 2.95 -15.38
N ASN A 33 17.49 3.95 -16.24
CA ASN A 33 17.13 3.97 -17.67
C ASN A 33 15.64 4.15 -17.99
N ALA A 34 14.74 4.16 -17.01
CA ALA A 34 13.36 4.57 -17.20
C ALA A 34 13.23 6.10 -17.15
N GLN A 35 12.40 6.68 -18.02
CA GLN A 35 12.16 8.10 -18.14
C GLN A 35 10.66 8.43 -18.04
N GLY A 36 10.34 9.38 -17.18
CA GLY A 36 8.97 9.81 -16.91
C GLY A 36 8.23 8.92 -15.91
N ASP A 37 7.16 9.49 -15.34
CA ASP A 37 6.43 8.91 -14.21
C ASP A 37 5.88 7.51 -14.52
N GLU A 38 5.40 7.28 -15.73
CA GLU A 38 4.79 6.01 -16.13
C GLU A 38 5.80 4.87 -16.20
N GLU A 39 6.93 5.07 -16.88
CA GLU A 39 7.98 4.05 -17.00
C GLU A 39 8.60 3.74 -15.63
N ILE A 40 8.79 4.77 -14.80
CA ILE A 40 9.25 4.63 -13.42
C ILE A 40 8.24 3.83 -12.57
N CYS A 41 6.94 4.09 -12.71
CA CYS A 41 5.89 3.35 -12.02
C CYS A 41 5.91 1.86 -12.38
N TYR A 42 6.16 1.49 -13.63
CA TYR A 42 6.22 0.10 -14.05
C TYR A 42 7.46 -0.65 -13.55
N MET A 43 8.54 0.04 -13.20
CA MET A 43 9.73 -0.61 -12.62
C MET A 43 9.51 -1.13 -11.20
N PHE A 44 8.70 -0.43 -10.40
CA PHE A 44 8.53 -0.76 -8.99
C PHE A 44 7.98 -2.17 -8.75
N PRO A 45 6.90 -2.62 -9.43
CA PRO A 45 6.41 -3.99 -9.30
C PRO A 45 7.50 -5.04 -9.50
N SER A 46 8.28 -4.93 -10.58
CA SER A 46 9.35 -5.89 -10.86
C SER A 46 10.47 -5.86 -9.83
N LYS A 47 10.84 -4.67 -9.33
CA LYS A 47 11.85 -4.54 -8.28
C LYS A 47 11.39 -5.09 -6.94
N TYR A 48 10.13 -4.90 -6.59
CA TYR A 48 9.56 -5.47 -5.38
C TYR A 48 9.39 -6.98 -5.49
N ASP A 49 8.99 -7.49 -6.65
CA ASP A 49 8.90 -8.92 -6.90
C ASP A 49 10.26 -9.61 -6.75
N GLU A 50 11.31 -9.06 -7.38
CA GLU A 50 12.68 -9.54 -7.21
C GLU A 50 13.13 -9.50 -5.74
N LEU A 51 12.86 -8.38 -5.04
CA LEU A 51 13.24 -8.21 -3.64
C LEU A 51 12.54 -9.22 -2.72
N TYR A 52 11.22 -9.38 -2.86
CA TYR A 52 10.43 -10.26 -2.02
C TYR A 52 10.71 -11.74 -2.28
N ASN A 53 11.12 -12.09 -3.52
CA ASN A 53 11.50 -13.46 -3.89
C ASN A 53 13.02 -13.70 -3.91
N SER A 54 13.83 -12.75 -3.41
CA SER A 54 15.30 -12.84 -3.45
C SER A 54 15.87 -13.94 -2.56
N VAL A 55 15.15 -14.32 -1.52
CA VAL A 55 15.55 -15.36 -0.57
C VAL A 55 14.84 -16.66 -0.94
N PRO A 56 15.58 -17.74 -1.26
CA PRO A 56 14.96 -19.03 -1.52
C PRO A 56 14.31 -19.54 -0.23
N TYR A 57 13.15 -20.15 -0.36
CA TYR A 57 12.44 -20.81 0.73
C TYR A 57 12.28 -22.30 0.44
N ASP A 58 12.11 -23.11 1.48
CA ASP A 58 11.80 -24.53 1.32
C ASP A 58 10.32 -24.70 0.95
N HIS A 59 10.06 -25.26 -0.22
CA HIS A 59 8.70 -25.44 -0.73
C HIS A 59 7.86 -26.40 0.13
N ARG A 60 8.49 -27.35 0.83
CA ARG A 60 7.75 -28.26 1.72
C ARG A 60 7.32 -27.52 2.97
N GLU A 61 8.23 -26.79 3.61
CA GLU A 61 7.89 -25.96 4.77
C GLU A 61 6.78 -24.95 4.44
N MET A 62 6.86 -24.28 3.28
CA MET A 62 5.80 -23.36 2.85
C MET A 62 4.46 -24.06 2.63
N ASN A 63 4.47 -25.25 2.03
CA ASN A 63 3.26 -26.04 1.82
C ASN A 63 2.65 -26.53 3.15
N ASP A 64 3.49 -26.91 4.11
CA ASP A 64 3.04 -27.31 5.45
C ASP A 64 2.37 -26.12 6.18
N VAL A 65 2.95 -24.92 6.07
CA VAL A 65 2.34 -23.69 6.62
C VAL A 65 1.01 -23.36 5.95
N MET A 66 0.91 -23.50 4.62
CA MET A 66 -0.35 -23.30 3.91
C MET A 66 -1.43 -24.29 4.37
N GLN A 67 -1.06 -25.58 4.51
CA GLN A 67 -1.98 -26.60 5.01
C GLN A 67 -2.44 -26.31 6.44
N GLU A 68 -1.56 -25.84 7.32
CA GLU A 68 -1.92 -25.47 8.70
C GLU A 68 -2.93 -24.32 8.73
N ILE A 69 -2.78 -23.34 7.83
CA ILE A 69 -3.72 -22.22 7.69
C ILE A 69 -5.09 -22.73 7.22
N ASP A 70 -5.12 -23.58 6.20
CA ASP A 70 -6.36 -24.17 5.68
C ASP A 70 -7.09 -24.99 6.75
N ASP A 71 -6.35 -25.83 7.49
CA ASP A 71 -6.88 -26.60 8.60
C ASP A 71 -7.45 -25.69 9.70
N LEU A 72 -6.80 -24.54 9.98
CA LEU A 72 -7.28 -23.57 10.95
C LEU A 72 -8.58 -22.89 10.48
N ILE A 73 -8.68 -22.55 9.20
CA ILE A 73 -9.90 -21.98 8.60
C ILE A 73 -11.06 -22.98 8.76
N ASP A 74 -10.84 -24.25 8.43
CA ASP A 74 -11.88 -25.28 8.49
C ASP A 74 -12.29 -25.64 9.92
N THR A 75 -11.33 -25.73 10.82
CA THR A 75 -11.60 -26.15 12.20
C THR A 75 -12.11 -25.00 13.08
N LYS A 76 -11.69 -23.75 12.82
CA LYS A 76 -12.06 -22.58 13.64
C LYS A 76 -13.04 -21.65 12.96
N CYS A 77 -12.71 -21.15 11.77
CA CYS A 77 -13.48 -20.10 11.10
C CYS A 77 -14.86 -20.60 10.69
N ASN A 78 -14.90 -21.73 9.99
CA ASN A 78 -16.15 -22.33 9.51
C ASN A 78 -17.06 -22.82 10.65
N ARG A 79 -16.50 -23.02 11.85
CA ARG A 79 -17.24 -23.42 13.06
C ARG A 79 -17.60 -22.24 13.97
N GLY A 80 -17.28 -21.00 13.57
CA GLY A 80 -17.53 -19.79 14.36
C GLY A 80 -16.73 -19.73 15.67
N GLN A 81 -15.60 -20.43 15.75
CA GLN A 81 -14.72 -20.47 16.93
C GLN A 81 -13.57 -19.44 16.86
N CYS A 82 -13.57 -18.57 15.85
CA CYS A 82 -12.57 -17.52 15.73
C CYS A 82 -12.74 -16.45 16.82
N TYR A 83 -11.62 -15.86 17.22
CA TYR A 83 -11.61 -14.77 18.20
C TYR A 83 -12.25 -13.49 17.65
N TYR A 84 -12.13 -13.24 16.33
CA TYR A 84 -12.66 -12.06 15.65
C TYR A 84 -13.68 -12.45 14.58
N ASP A 85 -14.61 -11.53 14.28
CA ASP A 85 -15.47 -11.62 13.11
C ASP A 85 -14.64 -11.28 11.86
N HIS A 86 -14.52 -12.24 10.94
CA HIS A 86 -13.81 -12.08 9.68
C HIS A 86 -14.70 -11.49 8.57
N MET A 87 -16.00 -11.29 8.84
CA MET A 87 -16.96 -10.75 7.88
C MET A 87 -16.91 -9.23 7.85
N VAL A 88 -16.37 -8.68 6.76
CA VAL A 88 -16.50 -7.24 6.47
C VAL A 88 -17.88 -6.99 5.87
N ARG A 89 -18.72 -6.23 6.57
CA ARG A 89 -20.07 -5.87 6.10
C ARG A 89 -20.07 -4.50 5.44
N ALA A 90 -21.12 -4.20 4.67
CA ALA A 90 -21.29 -2.87 4.05
C ALA A 90 -21.19 -1.72 5.07
N ARG A 91 -21.69 -1.91 6.29
CA ARG A 91 -21.56 -0.93 7.39
C ARG A 91 -20.12 -0.65 7.80
N ASP A 92 -19.23 -1.65 7.73
CA ASP A 92 -17.83 -1.52 8.11
C ASP A 92 -17.08 -0.72 7.04
N VAL A 93 -17.42 -0.95 5.77
CA VAL A 93 -16.95 -0.16 4.61
C VAL A 93 -17.43 1.29 4.74
N LEU A 94 -18.72 1.53 5.00
CA LEU A 94 -19.26 2.88 5.19
C LEU A 94 -18.59 3.60 6.37
N LYS A 95 -18.34 2.88 7.47
CA LYS A 95 -17.62 3.42 8.63
C LYS A 95 -16.18 3.80 8.25
N ALA A 96 -15.48 2.95 7.52
CA ALA A 96 -14.13 3.24 7.03
C ALA A 96 -14.12 4.45 6.09
N MET A 97 -15.10 4.55 5.19
CA MET A 97 -15.26 5.68 4.27
C MET A 97 -15.47 6.99 5.03
N ARG A 98 -16.35 7.00 6.04
CA ARG A 98 -16.59 8.19 6.88
C ARG A 98 -15.36 8.58 7.73
N ALA A 99 -14.47 7.63 8.02
CA ALA A 99 -13.21 7.88 8.72
C ALA A 99 -12.07 8.34 7.80
N MET A 100 -12.29 8.44 6.49
CA MET A 100 -11.27 8.91 5.56
C MET A 100 -10.96 10.40 5.76
N LYS A 101 -9.74 10.78 5.42
CA LYS A 101 -9.35 12.20 5.40
C LYS A 101 -10.02 12.90 4.19
N PRO A 102 -10.63 14.07 4.38
CA PRO A 102 -11.19 14.85 3.30
C PRO A 102 -10.09 15.37 2.34
N GLY A 103 -10.49 15.78 1.14
CA GLY A 103 -9.60 16.35 0.12
C GLY A 103 -8.65 15.36 -0.55
N LYS A 104 -9.00 14.06 -0.59
CA LYS A 104 -8.27 13.04 -1.36
C LYS A 104 -9.02 12.75 -2.64
N SER A 105 -8.32 12.77 -3.77
CA SER A 105 -8.88 12.46 -5.08
C SER A 105 -8.12 11.30 -5.71
N GLY A 106 -8.85 10.41 -6.40
CA GLY A 106 -8.24 9.39 -7.24
C GLY A 106 -7.45 10.01 -8.40
N VAL A 107 -6.65 9.18 -9.08
CA VAL A 107 -5.71 9.58 -10.15
C VAL A 107 -6.37 10.42 -11.25
N ASN A 108 -7.68 10.24 -11.48
CA ASN A 108 -8.44 10.95 -12.52
C ASN A 108 -9.41 12.02 -11.97
N GLY A 109 -9.41 12.31 -10.67
CA GLY A 109 -10.30 13.31 -10.05
C GLY A 109 -11.80 12.96 -10.03
N VAL A 110 -12.21 11.85 -10.67
CA VAL A 110 -13.60 11.39 -10.75
C VAL A 110 -14.16 11.03 -9.37
N ILE A 111 -13.33 10.41 -8.53
CA ILE A 111 -13.69 9.97 -7.18
C ILE A 111 -12.96 10.89 -6.18
N SER A 112 -13.73 11.63 -5.38
CA SER A 112 -13.24 12.44 -4.27
C SER A 112 -13.70 11.85 -2.95
N SER A 113 -12.82 11.81 -1.95
CA SER A 113 -13.16 11.38 -0.60
C SER A 113 -14.27 12.23 0.01
N ASP A 114 -14.35 13.52 -0.33
CA ASP A 114 -15.40 14.40 0.17
C ASP A 114 -16.79 13.94 -0.30
N ARG A 115 -16.89 13.50 -1.57
CA ARG A 115 -18.15 12.94 -2.10
C ARG A 115 -18.56 11.68 -1.35
N LEU A 116 -17.61 10.85 -0.96
CA LEU A 116 -17.85 9.59 -0.25
C LEU A 116 -18.16 9.81 1.23
N ILE A 117 -17.53 10.79 1.88
CA ILE A 117 -17.72 11.12 3.29
C ILE A 117 -19.08 11.78 3.53
N TYR A 118 -19.48 12.69 2.64
CA TYR A 118 -20.72 13.47 2.76
C TYR A 118 -21.89 12.91 1.95
N ALA A 119 -21.72 11.78 1.25
CA ALA A 119 -22.81 11.14 0.53
C ALA A 119 -23.92 10.69 1.49
N PRO A 120 -25.20 10.90 1.14
CA PRO A 120 -26.30 10.28 1.85
C PRO A 120 -26.20 8.75 1.74
N GLU A 121 -26.69 8.04 2.76
CA GLU A 121 -26.52 6.59 2.93
C GLU A 121 -27.09 5.76 1.76
N GLU A 122 -28.01 6.35 0.99
CA GLU A 122 -28.65 5.77 -0.21
C GLU A 122 -27.76 5.84 -1.48
N LEU A 123 -26.69 6.66 -1.48
CA LEU A 123 -25.81 6.90 -2.63
C LEU A 123 -24.35 6.49 -2.36
N ALA A 124 -24.04 6.05 -1.13
CA ALA A 124 -22.69 5.81 -0.64
C ALA A 124 -22.13 4.41 -0.94
N ILE A 125 -22.87 3.59 -1.67
CA ILE A 125 -22.37 2.33 -2.23
C ILE A 125 -22.12 2.61 -3.71
N PRO A 126 -20.90 3.01 -4.12
CA PRO A 126 -20.53 2.77 -5.50
C PRO A 126 -20.72 1.27 -5.73
N ASP A 127 -21.21 0.91 -6.90
CA ASP A 127 -21.08 -0.44 -7.45
C ASP A 127 -19.56 -0.69 -7.59
N ILE A 128 -18.89 -0.96 -6.47
CA ILE A 128 -17.51 -1.39 -6.43
C ILE A 128 -17.61 -2.86 -6.79
N SER A 129 -17.82 -3.12 -8.08
CA SER A 129 -17.42 -4.37 -8.68
C SER A 129 -15.91 -4.46 -8.48
N VAL A 130 -15.51 -4.92 -7.30
CA VAL A 130 -14.20 -5.51 -7.12
C VAL A 130 -14.26 -6.73 -8.02
N GLN A 131 -13.79 -6.57 -9.25
CA GLN A 131 -13.36 -7.71 -10.03
C GLN A 131 -12.17 -8.27 -9.26
N CYS A 132 -12.46 -9.10 -8.26
CA CYS A 132 -11.53 -10.10 -7.77
C CYS A 132 -11.34 -11.08 -8.95
N ASN A 133 -10.59 -10.65 -9.96
CA ASN A 133 -10.05 -11.58 -10.94
C ASN A 133 -9.02 -12.41 -10.19
N ASP A 134 -9.43 -13.64 -9.90
CA ASP A 134 -8.64 -14.86 -9.98
C ASP A 134 -7.11 -14.67 -9.89
N ILE A 135 -6.58 -14.87 -8.69
CA ILE A 135 -5.24 -15.43 -8.55
C ILE A 135 -5.48 -16.95 -8.46
N SER A 136 -5.53 -17.59 -9.63
CA SER A 136 -5.32 -19.04 -9.78
C SER A 136 -3.83 -19.34 -9.88
#